data_AF-A0A9E6ZR36-F1
#
_entry.id   AF-A0A9E6ZR36-F1
#
_cell.length_a   1.000
_cell.length_b   1.000
_cell.length_c   1.000
_cell.angle_alpha   90.00
_cell.angle_beta   90.00
_cell.angle_gamma   90.00
#
_symmetry.space_group_name_H-M   'P 1'
#
loop_
_entity.id
_entity.type
_entity.pdbx_description
1 polymer ?
#
loop_
_entity_poly.entity_id
_entity_poly.type
_entity_poly.pdbx_seq_one_letter_code
_entity_poly.pdbx_strand_id
1 'polypeptide(L)'
;MYPNTDSERLKIVLEKLDIDPYRLTLFLDYKYPSKIYNILKGKETMDDEFILFFIHKYPQLNFLFLKEGKGKPVLTISEAISQRNILGLANNSNDKDTEKHTKIADKRRNLIRDMMENQTLNKKPD
;
A
#
# COMPACT_ATOMS: atom_id res chain seq x y z
N MET A 1 18.36 -1.95 -8.28
CA MET A 1 17.92 -1.04 -9.34
C MET A 1 16.59 -0.44 -8.89
N TYR A 2 16.46 0.89 -8.85
CA TYR A 2 15.18 1.51 -8.53
C TYR A 2 14.27 1.46 -9.76
N PRO A 3 12.95 1.29 -9.58
CA PRO A 3 12.00 1.36 -10.68
C PRO A 3 12.04 2.78 -11.27
N ASN A 4 12.31 2.87 -12.57
CA ASN A 4 12.53 4.16 -13.24
C ASN A 4 11.25 4.70 -13.89
N THR A 5 10.20 3.88 -14.00
CA THR A 5 8.93 4.28 -14.61
C THR A 5 7.75 4.16 -13.66
N ASP A 6 6.75 5.00 -13.85
CA ASP A 6 5.52 5.02 -13.06
C ASP A 6 4.78 3.67 -13.14
N SER A 7 4.82 3.03 -14.32
CA SER A 7 4.31 1.67 -14.54
C SER A 7 4.95 0.65 -13.60
N GLU A 8 6.29 0.64 -13.53
CA GLU A 8 7.03 -0.28 -12.65
C GLU A 8 6.74 0.01 -11.17
N ARG A 9 6.72 1.29 -10.79
CA ARG A 9 6.43 1.70 -9.41
C ARG A 9 5.04 1.26 -8.97
N LEU A 10 4.04 1.48 -9.83
CA LEU A 10 2.68 1.06 -9.56
C LEU A 10 2.58 -0.47 -9.48
N LYS A 11 3.19 -1.22 -10.42
CA LYS A 11 3.21 -2.70 -10.38
C LYS A 11 3.78 -3.24 -9.07
N ILE A 12 4.92 -2.72 -8.64
CA ILE A 12 5.56 -3.14 -7.37
C ILE A 12 4.64 -2.85 -6.19
N VAL A 13 3.98 -1.69 -6.17
CA VAL A 13 3.04 -1.35 -5.09
C VAL A 13 1.85 -2.31 -5.07
N LEU A 14 1.25 -2.62 -6.21
CA LEU A 14 0.12 -3.55 -6.29
C LEU A 14 0.50 -4.96 -5.86
N GLU A 15 1.67 -5.42 -6.27
CA GLU A 15 2.24 -6.70 -5.82
C GLU A 15 2.43 -6.72 -4.30
N LYS A 16 3.01 -5.65 -3.72
CA LYS A 16 3.25 -5.58 -2.27
C LYS A 16 1.98 -5.45 -1.44
N LEU A 17 0.92 -4.89 -2.00
CA LEU A 17 -0.39 -4.84 -1.36
C LEU A 17 -1.22 -6.11 -1.58
N ASP A 18 -0.77 -7.03 -2.44
CA ASP A 18 -1.54 -8.20 -2.87
C ASP A 18 -2.91 -7.79 -3.46
N ILE A 19 -2.90 -6.72 -4.26
CA ILE A 19 -4.10 -6.16 -4.89
C ILE A 19 -4.04 -6.37 -6.39
N ASP A 20 -5.04 -7.07 -6.90
CA ASP A 20 -5.29 -7.18 -8.32
C ASP A 20 -5.71 -5.80 -8.91
N PRO A 21 -5.13 -5.35 -10.04
CA PRO A 21 -5.46 -4.06 -10.65
C PRO A 21 -6.96 -3.87 -10.92
N TYR A 22 -7.67 -4.92 -11.33
CA TYR A 22 -9.11 -4.83 -11.56
C TYR A 22 -9.85 -4.63 -10.23
N ARG A 23 -9.49 -5.35 -9.17
CA ARG A 23 -10.01 -5.06 -7.82
C ARG A 23 -9.73 -3.64 -7.37
N LEU A 24 -8.52 -3.12 -7.62
CA LEU A 24 -8.19 -1.74 -7.30
C LEU A 24 -9.14 -0.75 -7.98
N THR A 25 -9.46 -0.96 -9.26
CA THR A 25 -10.41 -0.10 -9.98
C THR A 25 -11.83 -0.13 -9.43
N LEU A 26 -12.22 -1.20 -8.72
CA LEU A 26 -13.52 -1.29 -8.06
C LEU A 26 -13.53 -0.59 -6.70
N PHE A 27 -12.39 -0.57 -6.00
CA PHE A 27 -12.24 0.08 -4.70
C PHE A 27 -11.95 1.57 -4.78
N LEU A 28 -11.30 1.99 -5.86
CA LEU A 28 -11.06 3.39 -6.16
C LEU A 28 -12.27 3.90 -6.94
N ASP A 29 -12.91 4.92 -6.39
CA ASP A 29 -14.09 5.57 -6.95
C ASP A 29 -13.96 5.84 -8.46
N TYR A 30 -15.09 5.96 -9.17
CA TYR A 30 -15.23 5.86 -10.65
C TYR A 30 -14.31 6.76 -11.49
N LYS A 31 -13.61 7.73 -10.88
CA LYS A 31 -12.71 8.70 -11.52
C LYS A 31 -11.39 8.10 -12.03
N TYR A 32 -10.91 6.97 -11.48
CA TYR A 32 -9.55 6.48 -11.72
C TYR A 32 -9.34 5.11 -12.40
N PRO A 33 -10.35 4.28 -12.75
CA PRO A 33 -10.12 3.00 -13.42
C PRO A 33 -9.25 3.08 -14.68
N SER A 34 -9.60 3.97 -15.63
CA SER A 34 -8.88 4.13 -16.89
C SER A 34 -7.44 4.63 -16.67
N LYS A 35 -7.25 5.55 -15.70
CA LYS A 35 -5.95 6.11 -15.35
C LYS A 35 -4.99 5.02 -14.86
N ILE A 36 -5.44 4.12 -14.00
CA ILE A 36 -4.63 3.00 -13.50
C ILE A 36 -4.16 2.11 -14.65
N TYR A 37 -5.06 1.72 -15.54
CA TYR A 37 -4.68 0.90 -16.70
C TYR A 37 -3.72 1.63 -17.64
N ASN A 38 -3.89 2.93 -17.84
CA ASN A 38 -3.00 3.73 -18.68
C ASN A 38 -1.61 3.88 -18.05
N ILE A 39 -1.51 4.11 -16.73
CA ILE A 39 -0.24 4.12 -16.00
C ILE A 39 0.45 2.76 -16.09
N LEU A 40 -0.27 1.66 -15.86
CA LEU A 40 0.28 0.30 -15.95
C LEU A 40 0.81 -0.02 -17.36
N LYS A 41 0.19 0.54 -18.41
CA LYS A 41 0.65 0.44 -19.80
C LYS A 41 1.74 1.45 -20.17
N GLY A 42 2.15 2.34 -19.25
CA GLY A 42 3.12 3.40 -19.51
C GLY A 42 2.60 4.52 -20.43
N LYS A 43 1.29 4.65 -20.57
CA LYS A 43 0.63 5.68 -21.39
C LYS A 43 0.36 6.98 -20.62
N GLU A 44 0.32 6.90 -19.29
CA GLU A 44 0.10 8.03 -18.38
C GLU A 44 1.07 7.96 -17.20
N THR A 45 1.25 9.10 -16.55
CA THR A 45 2.07 9.24 -15.34
C THR A 45 1.19 9.37 -14.09
N MET A 46 1.78 9.04 -12.94
CA MET A 46 1.20 9.30 -11.63
C MET A 46 1.43 10.77 -11.26
N ASP A 47 0.42 11.61 -11.46
CA ASP A 47 0.44 12.98 -10.94
C ASP A 47 0.24 13.03 -9.42
N ASP A 48 0.54 14.19 -8.83
CA ASP A 48 0.49 14.37 -7.38
C ASP A 48 -0.93 14.16 -6.82
N GLU A 49 -1.96 14.55 -7.56
CA GLU A 49 -3.36 14.30 -7.17
C GLU A 49 -3.64 12.80 -7.06
N PHE A 50 -3.24 12.00 -8.06
CA PHE A 50 -3.40 10.55 -8.02
C PHE A 50 -2.59 9.90 -6.89
N ILE A 51 -1.34 10.32 -6.69
CA ILE A 51 -0.48 9.81 -5.62
C ILE A 51 -1.10 10.10 -4.24
N LEU A 52 -1.53 11.34 -4.00
CA LEU A 52 -2.15 11.73 -2.74
C LEU A 52 -3.46 10.99 -2.49
N PHE A 53 -4.31 10.87 -3.51
CA PHE A 53 -5.52 10.07 -3.44
C PHE A 53 -5.22 8.61 -3.06
N PHE A 54 -4.20 8.02 -3.69
CA PHE A 54 -3.84 6.63 -3.47
C PHE A 54 -3.28 6.40 -2.05
N ILE A 55 -2.46 7.33 -1.54
CA ILE A 55 -1.96 7.31 -0.16
C ILE A 55 -3.09 7.53 0.84
N HIS A 56 -4.08 8.37 0.52
CA HIS A 56 -5.23 8.57 1.39
C HIS A 56 -6.00 7.26 1.61
N LYS A 57 -6.15 6.45 0.55
CA LYS A 57 -6.78 5.12 0.61
C LYS A 57 -5.87 4.04 1.21
N TYR A 58 -4.56 4.12 0.97
CA TYR A 58 -3.56 3.19 1.47
C TYR A 58 -2.42 3.94 2.17
N PRO A 59 -2.62 4.34 3.45
CA PRO A 59 -1.68 5.19 4.17
C PRO A 59 -0.29 4.60 4.38
N GLN A 60 -0.17 3.28 4.27
CA GLN A 60 1.09 2.55 4.32
C GLN A 60 1.94 2.72 3.06
N LEU A 61 1.43 3.35 1.99
CA LEU A 61 2.23 3.57 0.79
C LEU A 61 3.19 4.74 0.96
N ASN A 62 4.41 4.56 0.46
CA ASN A 62 5.44 5.58 0.51
C ASN A 62 5.28 6.58 -0.65
N PHE A 63 5.05 7.84 -0.31
CA PHE A 63 4.97 8.95 -1.26
C PHE A 63 6.22 9.04 -2.13
N LEU A 64 7.40 8.99 -1.51
CA LEU A 64 8.66 9.15 -2.22
C LEU A 64 8.92 7.97 -3.16
N PHE A 65 8.45 6.77 -2.79
CA PHE A 65 8.49 5.63 -3.69
C PHE A 65 7.54 5.85 -4.87
N LEU A 66 6.29 6.25 -4.66
CA LEU A 66 5.36 6.49 -5.76
C LEU A 66 5.85 7.60 -6.71
N LYS A 67 6.41 8.68 -6.16
CA LYS A 67 6.87 9.85 -6.91
C LYS A 67 8.20 9.62 -7.63
N GLU A 68 9.18 9.01 -6.97
CA GLU A 68 10.57 8.97 -7.44
C GLU A 68 11.17 7.55 -7.48
N GLY A 69 10.46 6.53 -7.00
CA GLY A 69 10.97 5.16 -6.90
C GLY A 69 11.97 4.93 -5.76
N LYS A 70 12.17 5.92 -4.88
CA LYS A 70 13.14 5.83 -3.79
C LYS A 70 12.52 5.28 -2.50
N GLY A 71 13.31 4.52 -1.75
CA GLY A 71 12.90 3.92 -0.50
C GLY A 71 12.08 2.64 -0.67
N LYS A 72 11.39 2.23 0.40
CA LYS A 72 10.52 1.04 0.37
C LYS A 72 9.13 1.42 -0.17
N PRO A 73 8.47 0.55 -0.95
CA PRO A 73 7.12 0.81 -1.48
C PRO A 73 6.06 0.88 -0.37
N VAL A 74 6.26 0.12 0.71
CA VAL A 74 5.36 0.06 1.86
C VAL A 74 6.14 0.46 3.11
N LEU A 75 5.56 1.37 3.87
CA LEU A 75 6.07 1.93 5.11
C LEU A 75 5.66 1.09 6.33
N THR A 76 6.45 1.19 7.38
CA THR A 76 6.04 0.79 8.73
C THR A 76 4.97 1.74 9.28
N ILE A 77 4.33 1.37 10.38
CA ILE A 77 3.29 2.19 11.01
C ILE A 77 3.82 3.57 11.42
N SER A 78 5.00 3.62 12.05
CA SER A 78 5.62 4.87 12.51
C SER A 78 5.96 5.80 11.33
N GLU A 79 6.51 5.23 10.25
CA GLU A 79 6.81 5.98 9.02
C GLU A 79 5.54 6.49 8.34
N ALA A 80 4.48 5.67 8.28
CA ALA A 80 3.19 6.08 7.71
C ALA A 80 2.54 7.22 8.49
N ILE A 81 2.58 7.18 9.83
CA ILE A 81 2.10 8.28 10.70
C ILE A 81 2.90 9.56 10.41
N SER A 82 4.23 9.44 10.34
CA SER A 82 5.11 10.58 10.08
C SER A 82 4.83 11.22 8.72
N GLN A 83 4.69 10.39 7.67
CA GLN A 83 4.32 10.85 6.34
C GLN A 83 2.96 11.56 6.34
N ARG A 84 1.94 11.00 7.00
CA ARG A 84 0.62 11.64 7.07
C ARG A 84 0.68 13.03 7.71
N ASN A 85 1.47 13.18 8.77
CA ASN A 85 1.66 14.48 9.43
C ASN A 85 2.34 15.47 8.48
N ILE A 86 3.39 15.05 7.78
CA ILE A 86 4.12 15.88 6.80
C ILE A 86 3.22 16.31 5.64
N LEU A 87 2.37 15.39 5.14
CA LEU A 87 1.46 15.66 4.04
C LEU A 87 0.17 16.39 4.45
N GLY A 88 0.02 16.77 5.74
CA GLY A 88 -1.18 17.44 6.24
C GLY A 88 -2.44 16.56 6.26
N LEU A 89 -2.28 15.23 6.22
CA LEU A 89 -3.37 14.25 6.19
C LEU A 89 -3.87 13.82 7.59
N ALA A 90 -3.36 14.45 8.65
CA ALA A 90 -3.63 14.05 10.04
C ALA A 90 -5.03 14.45 10.55
N ASN A 91 -5.71 15.42 9.91
CA ASN A 91 -6.86 16.11 10.53
C ASN A 91 -8.23 15.89 9.85
N ASN A 92 -8.32 15.05 8.81
CA ASN A 92 -9.60 14.76 8.14
C ASN A 92 -10.23 13.45 8.66
N SER A 93 -10.50 13.40 9.96
CA SER A 93 -11.15 12.27 10.64
C SER A 93 -12.66 12.24 10.36
N ASN A 94 -13.02 11.81 9.14
CA ASN A 94 -14.21 10.97 8.94
C ASN A 94 -13.80 9.47 8.85
N ASP A 95 -12.67 9.14 9.49
CA ASP A 95 -11.94 7.87 9.45
C ASP A 95 -12.67 6.77 10.26
N LYS A 96 -13.76 6.22 9.71
CA LYS A 96 -14.33 4.92 10.13
C LYS A 96 -13.71 3.72 9.40
N ASP A 97 -12.96 3.95 8.32
CA ASP A 97 -12.42 2.89 7.45
C ASP A 97 -10.97 2.51 7.77
N THR A 98 -10.16 3.44 8.28
CA THR A 98 -8.76 3.21 8.66
C THR A 98 -8.63 2.20 9.80
N GLU A 99 -9.60 2.18 10.73
CA GLU A 99 -9.63 1.24 11.85
C GLU A 99 -9.96 -0.21 11.43
N LYS A 100 -10.64 -0.41 10.29
CA LYS A 100 -10.95 -1.76 9.79
C LYS A 100 -9.75 -2.40 9.10
N HIS A 101 -8.98 -1.64 8.33
CA HIS A 101 -7.84 -2.21 7.60
C HIS A 101 -6.65 -2.52 8.51
N THR A 102 -6.41 -1.73 9.57
CA THR A 102 -5.37 -2.00 10.57
C THR A 102 -5.69 -3.27 11.37
N LYS A 103 -6.94 -3.43 11.83
CA LYS A 103 -7.39 -4.65 12.54
C LYS A 103 -7.22 -5.91 11.69
N ILE A 104 -7.42 -5.85 10.37
CA ILE A 104 -7.24 -7.01 9.47
C ILE A 104 -5.76 -7.34 9.28
N ALA A 105 -4.90 -6.33 9.09
CA ALA A 105 -3.46 -6.52 8.93
C ALA A 105 -2.81 -7.08 10.20
N ASP A 106 -3.19 -6.56 11.37
CA ASP A 106 -2.68 -7.02 12.66
C ASP A 106 -3.19 -8.43 13.00
N LYS A 107 -4.45 -8.73 12.69
CA LYS A 107 -4.99 -10.09 12.82
C LYS A 107 -4.26 -11.10 11.92
N ARG A 108 -3.89 -10.70 10.69
CA ARG A 108 -3.09 -11.55 9.78
C ARG A 108 -1.67 -11.77 10.30
N ARG A 109 -1.01 -10.74 10.84
CA ARG A 109 0.34 -10.88 11.43
C ARG A 109 0.34 -11.81 12.64
N ASN A 110 -0.65 -11.67 13.51
CA ASN A 110 -0.78 -12.54 14.69
C ASN A 110 -1.05 -13.99 14.27
N LEU A 111 -1.94 -14.21 13.28
CA LEU A 111 -2.20 -15.56 12.77
C LEU A 111 -0.95 -16.22 12.16
N ILE A 112 -0.16 -15.48 11.37
CA ILE A 112 1.08 -16.00 10.79
C ILE A 112 2.09 -16.35 11.89
N ARG A 113 2.20 -15.50 12.92
CA ARG A 113 3.05 -15.76 14.08
C ARG A 113 2.64 -17.04 14.81
N ASP A 114 1.36 -17.21 15.11
CA ASP A 114 0.83 -18.39 15.79
C ASP A 114 1.04 -19.67 14.96
N MET A 115 0.91 -19.58 13.63
CA MET A 115 1.19 -20.70 12.73
C MET A 115 2.68 -21.08 12.70
N MET A 116 3.58 -20.09 12.79
CA MET A 116 5.03 -20.34 12.82
C MET A 116 5.50 -20.91 14.16
N GLU A 117 4.95 -20.42 15.29
CA GLU A 117 5.27 -20.92 16.63
C GLU A 117 4.77 -22.36 16.85
N ASN A 118 3.63 -22.74 16.27
CA ASN A 118 3.12 -24.11 16.35
C ASN A 118 3.87 -25.10 15.45
N GLN A 119 4.56 -24.65 14.40
CA GLN A 119 5.38 -25.52 13.54
C GLN A 119 6.77 -25.80 14.13
N THR A 120 7.31 -24.92 14.98
CA THR A 120 8.61 -25.12 15.64
C THR A 120 8.53 -26.06 16.83
N LEU A 121 7.37 -26.18 17.50
CA LEU A 121 7.17 -27.12 18.62
C LEU A 121 7.09 -28.59 18.19
N ASN A 122 6.72 -28.88 16.95
CA ASN A 122 6.62 -30.25 16.40
C ASN A 122 7.92 -30.77 15.74
N LYS A 123 9.04 -30.05 15.86
CA LYS A 123 10.36 -30.45 15.35
C LYS A 123 11.40 -30.66 16.45
N LYS A 124 11.01 -31.27 17.58
CA LYS A 124 12.02 -31.92 18.43
C LYS A 124 12.39 -33.25 17.76
N PRO A 125 13.63 -33.45 17.31
CA PRO A 125 14.12 -34.78 16.98
C PRO A 125 14.30 -35.55 18.30
N ASP A 126 13.82 -36.79 18.34
CA ASP A 126 14.28 -37.80 19.28
C ASP A 126 15.78 -38.08 19.07
#